data_AF-K9D271-F1
#
_entry.id   AF-K9D271-F1
#
_cell.length_a   1.000
_cell.length_b   1.000
_cell.length_c   1.000
_cell.angle_alpha   90.00
_cell.angle_beta   90.00
_cell.angle_gamma   90.00
#
_symmetry.space_group_name_H-M   'P 1'
#
loop_
_entity.id
_entity.type
_entity.pdbx_description
1 polymer ?
#
loop_
_entity_poly.entity_id
_entity_poly.type
_entity_poly.pdbx_seq_one_letter_code
_entity_poly.pdbx_strand_id
1 'polypeptide(L)'
;MGYIDRDGFKDWLRENYSTNDRVVRDTVSRADRVRRAFEEMNSEFSYEKEIKRDNGQSLWNLISRRGVIIKERINLPVGSNQMDSISSSAKKYITYLREKKQQ
;
A
#
# COMPACT_ATOMS: atom_id res chain seq x y z
N MET A 1 -9.91 4.98 12.18
CA MET A 1 -9.38 5.42 10.86
C MET A 1 -7.93 5.02 10.80
N GLY A 2 -7.53 4.24 9.78
CA GLY A 2 -6.12 3.84 9.62
C GLY A 2 -5.29 5.01 9.11
N TYR A 3 -4.05 5.14 9.55
CA TYR A 3 -3.12 6.15 9.03
C TYR A 3 -1.84 5.46 8.56
N ILE A 4 -1.24 5.99 7.49
CA ILE A 4 0.09 5.57 7.07
C ILE A 4 1.11 6.29 7.94
N ASP A 5 2.05 5.55 8.53
CA ASP A 5 3.25 6.12 9.16
C ASP A 5 4.17 6.68 8.07
N ARG A 6 3.89 7.91 7.64
CA ARG A 6 4.54 8.51 6.48
C ARG A 6 6.02 8.76 6.71
N ASP A 7 6.41 9.18 7.90
CA ASP A 7 7.79 9.57 8.17
C ASP A 7 8.66 8.34 8.40
N GLY A 8 8.20 7.39 9.23
CA GLY A 8 8.89 6.11 9.38
C GLY A 8 9.00 5.33 8.07
N PHE A 9 7.97 5.39 7.21
CA PHE A 9 8.03 4.75 5.89
C PHE A 9 8.99 5.45 4.93
N LYS A 10 9.09 6.79 4.95
CA LYS A 10 10.08 7.51 4.13
C LYS A 10 11.50 7.13 4.52
N ASP A 11 11.79 7.08 5.81
CA ASP A 11 13.14 6.78 6.30
C ASP A 11 13.53 5.35 5.93
N TRP A 12 12.64 4.40 6.15
CA TRP A 12 12.83 3.02 5.71
C TRP A 12 13.01 2.89 4.18
N LEU A 13 12.27 3.65 3.37
CA LEU A 13 12.44 3.65 1.92
C LEU A 13 13.81 4.19 1.49
N ARG A 14 14.36 5.17 2.21
CA ARG A 14 15.69 5.72 1.94
C ARG A 14 16.79 4.73 2.24
N GLU A 15 16.62 3.96 3.31
CA GLU A 15 17.57 2.92 3.71
C GLU A 15 17.55 1.70 2.77
N ASN A 16 16.36 1.30 2.30
CA ASN A 16 16.18 0.00 1.64
C ASN A 16 15.97 0.05 0.12
N TYR A 17 15.52 1.18 -0.44
CA TYR A 17 15.10 1.24 -1.85
C TYR A 17 15.69 2.40 -2.64
N SER A 18 15.61 3.63 -2.13
CA SER A 18 16.04 4.80 -2.89
C SER A 18 16.22 6.02 -2.01
N THR A 19 17.34 6.72 -2.17
CA THR A 19 17.59 8.03 -1.56
C THR A 19 16.96 9.20 -2.35
N ASN A 20 16.34 8.94 -3.51
CA ASN A 20 15.71 9.99 -4.31
C ASN A 20 14.37 10.44 -3.69
N ASP A 21 14.31 11.68 -3.20
CA ASP A 21 13.14 12.23 -2.50
C ASP A 21 11.85 12.25 -3.34
N ARG A 22 11.95 12.40 -4.67
CA ARG A 22 10.76 12.34 -5.52
C ARG A 22 10.20 10.92 -5.54
N VAL A 23 11.06 9.91 -5.73
CA VAL A 23 10.66 8.50 -5.74
C VAL A 23 10.08 8.07 -4.41
N VAL A 24 10.70 8.50 -3.30
CA VAL A 24 10.22 8.22 -1.93
C VAL A 24 8.84 8.82 -1.70
N ARG A 25 8.66 10.13 -1.95
CA ARG A 25 7.36 10.81 -1.77
C ARG A 25 6.27 10.21 -2.63
N ASP A 26 6.56 9.93 -3.89
CA ASP A 26 5.63 9.29 -4.81
C ASP A 26 5.20 7.90 -4.31
N THR A 27 6.14 7.11 -3.77
CA THR A 27 5.86 5.79 -3.22
C THR A 27 4.93 5.88 -2.01
N VAL A 28 5.20 6.79 -1.07
CA VAL A 28 4.32 7.04 0.08
C VAL A 28 2.93 7.49 -0.38
N SER A 29 2.86 8.41 -1.34
CA SER A 29 1.58 8.91 -1.86
C SER A 29 0.75 7.81 -2.53
N ARG A 30 1.38 6.90 -3.27
CA ARG A 30 0.70 5.79 -3.93
C ARG A 30 0.19 4.75 -2.93
N ALA A 31 0.95 4.45 -1.87
CA ALA A 31 0.48 3.61 -0.78
C ALA A 31 -0.73 4.25 -0.06
N ASP A 32 -0.70 5.56 0.21
CA ASP A 32 -1.83 6.25 0.82
C ASP A 32 -3.07 6.26 -0.08
N ARG A 33 -2.88 6.32 -1.39
CA ARG A 33 -3.98 6.22 -2.35
C ARG A 33 -4.69 4.86 -2.26
N VAL A 34 -3.95 3.76 -2.10
CA VAL A 34 -4.56 2.43 -1.88
C VAL A 34 -5.36 2.44 -0.59
N ARG A 35 -4.78 2.92 0.52
CA ARG A 35 -5.50 3.02 1.80
C ARG A 35 -6.83 3.74 1.64
N ARG A 36 -6.81 4.95 1.08
CA ARG A 36 -8.01 5.78 0.87
C ARG A 36 -9.04 5.04 0.01
N ALA A 37 -8.61 4.45 -1.10
CA ALA A 37 -9.53 3.77 -2.01
C ALA A 37 -10.22 2.55 -1.37
N PHE A 38 -9.52 1.80 -0.52
CA PHE A 38 -10.13 0.70 0.24
C PHE A 38 -10.93 1.19 1.46
N GLU A 39 -10.55 2.29 2.09
CA GLU A 39 -11.33 2.93 3.16
C GLU A 39 -12.68 3.47 2.67
N GLU A 40 -12.74 3.98 1.43
CA GLU A 40 -13.99 4.39 0.78
C GLU A 40 -14.98 3.22 0.65
N MET A 41 -14.49 1.99 0.51
CA MET A 41 -15.30 0.78 0.40
C MET A 41 -15.58 0.13 1.76
N ASN A 42 -14.60 0.21 2.67
CA ASN A 42 -14.67 -0.31 4.02
C ASN A 42 -14.00 0.68 4.98
N SER A 43 -14.80 1.49 5.68
CA SER A 43 -14.31 2.52 6.61
C SER A 43 -13.39 1.99 7.73
N GLU A 44 -13.43 0.68 7.99
CA GLU A 44 -12.57 0.03 8.98
C GLU A 44 -11.22 -0.42 8.43
N PHE A 45 -10.98 -0.26 7.13
CA PHE A 45 -9.74 -0.66 6.48
C PHE A 45 -8.52 -0.02 7.15
N SER A 46 -7.49 -0.83 7.33
CA SER A 46 -6.14 -0.38 7.65
C SER A 46 -5.15 -1.47 7.23
N TYR A 47 -3.95 -1.07 6.82
CA TYR A 47 -2.91 -2.03 6.47
C TYR A 47 -2.57 -2.96 7.64
N GLU A 48 -2.58 -2.45 8.86
CA GLU A 48 -2.27 -3.20 10.07
C GLU A 48 -3.30 -4.31 10.33
N LYS A 49 -4.59 -4.03 10.11
CA LYS A 49 -5.66 -5.04 10.22
C LYS A 49 -5.52 -6.10 9.13
N GLU A 50 -5.26 -5.70 7.88
CA GLU A 50 -5.02 -6.62 6.77
C GLU A 50 -3.81 -7.54 7.05
N ILE A 51 -2.72 -6.96 7.57
CA ILE A 51 -1.54 -7.73 7.99
C ILE A 51 -1.86 -8.68 9.15
N LYS A 52 -2.65 -8.26 10.15
CA LYS A 52 -3.05 -9.15 11.25
C LYS A 52 -3.95 -10.28 10.78
N ARG A 53 -4.79 -10.06 9.76
CA ARG A 53 -5.76 -11.03 9.25
C ARG A 53 -5.07 -12.19 8.54
N ASP A 54 -4.21 -11.90 7.57
CA ASP A 54 -3.60 -12.91 6.71
C ASP A 54 -2.21 -12.49 6.18
N ASN A 55 -1.49 -11.72 6.99
CA ASN A 55 -0.25 -11.06 6.61
C ASN A 55 -0.44 -10.04 5.45
N GLY A 56 -1.67 -9.67 5.08
CA GLY A 56 -1.97 -8.78 3.97
C GLY A 56 -1.96 -9.47 2.61
N GLN A 57 -2.00 -10.81 2.59
CA GLN A 57 -1.94 -11.59 1.36
C GLN A 57 -3.21 -11.40 0.51
N SER A 58 -4.39 -11.28 1.12
CA SER A 58 -5.66 -11.01 0.42
C SER A 58 -5.62 -9.63 -0.23
N LEU A 59 -5.19 -8.61 0.50
CA LEU A 59 -4.99 -7.27 -0.05
C LEU A 59 -4.00 -7.30 -1.22
N TRP A 60 -2.86 -7.99 -1.06
CA TRP A 60 -1.89 -8.15 -2.12
C TRP A 60 -2.49 -8.82 -3.36
N ASN A 61 -3.19 -9.93 -3.19
CA ASN A 61 -3.83 -10.65 -4.29
C ASN A 61 -4.84 -9.76 -5.02
N LEU A 62 -5.64 -8.97 -4.27
CA LEU A 62 -6.61 -8.04 -4.84
C LEU A 62 -5.95 -6.96 -5.70
N ILE A 63 -4.87 -6.34 -5.23
CA ILE A 63 -4.18 -5.27 -5.98
C ILE A 63 -3.11 -5.78 -6.95
N SER A 64 -2.79 -7.07 -6.89
CA SER A 64 -1.89 -7.74 -7.85
C SER A 64 -2.57 -7.85 -9.22
N ARG A 65 -1.77 -8.04 -10.28
CA ARG A 65 -2.29 -8.14 -11.66
C ARG A 65 -3.19 -6.94 -12.03
N ARG A 66 -2.74 -5.72 -11.71
CA ARG A 66 -3.46 -4.47 -11.98
C ARG A 66 -4.87 -4.37 -11.39
N GLY A 67 -5.18 -5.11 -10.32
CA GLY A 67 -6.49 -5.01 -9.68
C GLY A 67 -7.63 -5.66 -10.44
N VAL A 68 -7.35 -6.51 -11.45
CA VAL A 68 -8.37 -7.10 -12.35
C VAL A 68 -9.42 -7.93 -11.59
N ILE A 69 -9.09 -8.43 -10.40
CA ILE A 69 -9.97 -9.25 -9.56
C ILE A 69 -10.94 -8.37 -8.73
N ILE A 70 -10.68 -7.07 -8.61
CA ILE A 70 -11.53 -6.14 -7.85
C ILE A 70 -12.83 -5.95 -8.64
N LYS A 71 -13.90 -6.62 -8.20
CA LYS A 71 -15.23 -6.56 -8.83
C LYS A 71 -16.00 -5.30 -8.46
N GLU A 72 -15.70 -4.75 -7.29
CA GLU A 72 -16.34 -3.57 -6.74
C GLU A 72 -15.74 -2.30 -7.32
N ARG A 73 -16.54 -1.22 -7.36
CA ARG A 73 -16.06 0.06 -7.85
C ARG A 73 -15.08 0.66 -6.83
N ILE A 74 -13.79 0.62 -7.16
CA ILE A 74 -12.72 1.21 -6.35
C ILE A 74 -12.12 2.43 -7.05
N ASN A 75 -11.68 3.43 -6.28
CA ASN A 75 -11.03 4.64 -6.80
C ASN A 75 -9.53 4.41 -7.11
N LEU A 76 -9.23 3.38 -7.90
CA LEU A 76 -7.89 3.04 -8.39
C LEU A 76 -7.92 2.87 -9.92
N PRO A 77 -6.80 3.15 -10.63
CA PRO A 77 -6.73 3.02 -12.08
C PRO A 77 -6.57 1.56 -12.52
N VAL A 78 -7.57 0.72 -12.22
CA VAL A 78 -7.59 -0.73 -12.48
C VAL A 78 -7.30 -1.04 -13.95
N GLY A 79 -6.53 -2.10 -14.20
CA GLY A 79 -6.15 -2.55 -15.55
C GLY A 79 -5.03 -1.73 -16.24
N SER A 80 -4.54 -0.66 -15.61
CA SER A 80 -3.51 0.23 -16.19
C SER A 80 -2.09 -0.04 -15.67
N ASN A 81 -1.08 0.44 -16.40
CA ASN A 81 0.32 0.46 -15.93
C ASN A 81 0.50 1.29 -14.65
N GLN A 82 -0.36 2.30 -14.41
CA GLN A 82 -0.30 3.08 -13.18
C GLN A 82 -0.64 2.22 -11.95
N MET A 83 -1.50 1.21 -12.12
CA MET A 83 -1.84 0.28 -11.04
C MET A 83 -0.64 -0.58 -10.64
N ASP A 84 0.28 -0.91 -11.55
CA ASP A 84 1.50 -1.66 -11.21
C ASP A 84 2.40 -0.84 -10.25
N SER A 85 2.52 0.46 -10.50
CA SER A 85 3.26 1.37 -9.61
C SER A 85 2.59 1.54 -8.25
N ILE A 86 1.25 1.59 -8.24
CA ILE A 86 0.45 1.68 -7.01
C ILE A 86 0.60 0.39 -6.19
N SER A 87 0.44 -0.76 -6.82
CA SER A 87 0.57 -2.08 -6.23
C SER A 87 1.96 -2.29 -5.63
N SER A 88 3.01 -1.94 -6.38
CA SER A 88 4.39 -1.97 -5.88
C SER A 88 4.59 -1.10 -4.63
N SER A 89 4.02 0.11 -4.62
CA SER A 89 4.14 1.03 -3.49
C SER A 89 3.41 0.52 -2.23
N ALA A 90 2.20 -0.03 -2.42
CA ALA A 90 1.45 -0.66 -1.33
C ALA A 90 2.19 -1.89 -0.77
N LYS A 91 2.80 -2.71 -1.63
CA LYS A 91 3.62 -3.86 -1.21
C LYS A 91 4.79 -3.43 -0.32
N LYS A 92 5.51 -2.38 -0.72
CA LYS A 92 6.60 -1.82 0.09
C LYS A 92 6.12 -1.38 1.47
N TYR A 93 4.94 -0.75 1.56
CA TYR A 93 4.39 -0.36 2.86
C TYR A 93 4.00 -1.57 3.72
N ILE A 94 3.43 -2.61 3.11
CA ILE A 94 3.16 -3.88 3.81
C ILE A 94 4.46 -4.49 4.35
N THR A 95 5.52 -4.53 3.54
CA THR A 95 6.84 -5.02 3.97
C THR A 95 7.39 -4.20 5.14
N TYR A 96 7.38 -2.88 5.03
CA TYR A 96 7.78 -1.97 6.11
C TYR A 96 7.05 -2.29 7.44
N LEU A 97 5.72 -2.42 7.40
CA LEU A 97 4.93 -2.74 8.60
C LEU A 97 5.23 -4.12 9.17
N ARG A 98 5.59 -5.10 8.34
CA ARG A 98 6.01 -6.43 8.79
C ARG A 98 7.34 -6.39 9.51
N GLU A 99 8.32 -5.67 8.97
CA GLU A 99 9.65 -5.51 9.58
C GLU A 99 9.55 -4.71 10.89
N LYS A 100 8.77 -3.62 10.91
CA LYS A 100 8.53 -2.81 12.11
C LYS A 100 7.90 -3.61 13.26
N LYS A 101 7.06 -4.61 12.96
CA LYS A 101 6.46 -5.48 13.99
C LYS A 101 7.43 -6.51 14.59
N GLN A 102 8.55 -6.79 13.92
CA GLN A 102 9.55 -7.76 14.38
C GLN A 102 10.64 -7.11 15.24
N GLN A 103 10.66 -5.78 15.32
CA GLN A 103 11.49 -4.99 16.23
C GLN A 103 10.73 -4.67 17.51
#